data_AF-A0A968A335-F1
#
_entry.id   AF-A0A968A335-F1
#
_cell.length_a   1.000
_cell.length_b   1.000
_cell.length_c   1.000
_cell.angle_alpha   90.00
_cell.angle_beta   90.00
_cell.angle_gamma   90.00
#
_symmetry.space_group_name_H-M   'P 1'
#
loop_
_entity.id
_entity.type
_entity.pdbx_description
1 polymer ?
#
loop_
_entity_poly.entity_id
_entity_poly.type
_entity_poly.pdbx_seq_one_letter_code
_entity_poly.pdbx_strand_id
1 'polypeptide(L)'
;EIFDQLESYPRDTLTSNQQVTYDTYHWYLSDFIQGEEFRFYEYPITHFLTGDQYELLYFFTDLHPIETTEDIEGYLSRLNQVA
;
A
#
# COMPACT_ATOMS: atom_id res chain seq x y z
N GLU A 1 11.90 10.48 -5.98
CA GLU A 1 10.95 11.33 -6.75
C GLU A 1 9.89 11.96 -5.87
N ILE A 2 8.96 11.22 -5.25
CA ILE A 2 7.90 11.82 -4.41
C ILE A 2 8.47 12.43 -3.11
N PHE A 3 9.41 11.75 -2.44
CA PHE A 3 10.04 12.27 -1.21
C PHE A 3 10.82 13.56 -1.48
N ASP A 4 11.65 13.57 -2.53
CA ASP A 4 12.40 14.76 -2.94
C ASP A 4 11.47 15.92 -3.33
N GLN A 5 10.34 15.60 -3.99
CA GLN A 5 9.32 16.59 -4.31
C GLN A 5 8.68 17.15 -3.03
N LEU A 6 8.39 16.31 -2.04
CA LEU A 6 7.85 16.76 -0.75
C LEU A 6 8.83 17.71 -0.05
N GLU A 7 10.12 17.36 0.01
CA GLU A 7 11.15 18.20 0.64
C GLU A 7 11.42 19.52 -0.08
N SER A 8 10.96 19.67 -1.32
CA SER A 8 11.05 20.93 -2.06
C SER A 8 10.08 22.01 -1.55
N TYR A 9 9.06 21.65 -0.79
CA TYR A 9 8.13 22.59 -0.15
C TYR A 9 8.70 23.09 1.19
N PRO A 10 9.03 24.39 1.34
CA PRO A 10 9.55 24.88 2.61
C PRO A 10 8.45 24.84 3.68
N ARG A 11 8.63 24.00 4.70
CA ARG A 11 7.62 23.76 5.75
C ARG A 11 7.06 25.04 6.39
N ASP A 12 7.92 26.02 6.65
CA ASP A 12 7.54 27.28 7.30
C ASP A 12 6.66 28.19 6.42
N THR A 13 6.56 27.90 5.13
CA THR A 13 5.67 28.61 4.19
C THR A 13 4.28 27.99 4.11
N LEU A 14 4.09 26.82 4.71
CA LEU A 14 2.82 26.09 4.71
C LEU A 14 1.89 26.60 5.80
N THR A 15 0.58 26.53 5.54
CA THR A 15 -0.44 26.74 6.58
C THR A 15 -0.33 25.67 7.67
N SER A 16 -0.86 25.94 8.86
CA SER A 16 -0.80 24.97 9.97
C SER A 16 -1.38 23.59 9.64
N ASN A 17 -2.47 23.52 8.86
CA ASN A 17 -3.04 22.24 8.42
C ASN A 17 -2.12 21.52 7.43
N GLN A 18 -1.52 22.27 6.49
CA GLN A 18 -0.57 21.71 5.54
C GLN A 18 0.72 21.23 6.20
N GLN A 19 1.17 21.88 7.28
CA GLN A 19 2.31 21.42 8.07
C GLN A 19 2.03 20.05 8.68
N VAL A 20 0.83 19.80 9.22
CA VAL A 20 0.46 18.49 9.76
C VAL A 20 0.49 17.41 8.67
N THR A 21 -0.09 17.69 7.49
CA THR A 21 -0.03 16.78 6.35
C THR A 21 1.41 16.53 5.89
N TYR A 22 2.21 17.60 5.78
CA TYR A 22 3.62 17.53 5.42
C TYR A 22 4.39 16.63 6.39
N ASP A 23 4.29 16.90 7.69
CA ASP A 23 5.04 16.19 8.74
C ASP A 23 4.66 14.71 8.77
N THR A 24 3.36 14.41 8.63
CA THR A 24 2.85 13.02 8.62
C THR A 24 3.38 12.25 7.41
N TYR A 25 3.34 12.87 6.23
CA TYR A 25 3.77 12.20 5.00
C TYR A 25 5.29 12.12 4.88
N HIS A 26 6.01 13.13 5.36
CA HIS A 26 7.46 13.13 5.45
C HIS A 26 7.94 12.01 6.36
N TRP A 27 7.34 11.87 7.55
CA TRP A 27 7.63 10.75 8.45
C TRP A 27 7.39 9.40 7.79
N TYR A 28 6.23 9.20 7.16
CA TYR A 28 5.86 7.94 6.50
C TYR A 28 6.85 7.56 5.38
N LEU A 29 7.17 8.49 4.49
CA LEU A 29 8.09 8.23 3.38
C LEU A 29 9.53 8.02 3.87
N SER A 30 9.95 8.75 4.91
CA SER A 30 11.27 8.59 5.52
C SER A 30 11.41 7.21 6.17
N ASP A 31 10.37 6.74 6.88
CA ASP A 31 10.32 5.40 7.46
C ASP A 31 10.37 4.32 6.38
N PHE A 32 9.58 4.48 5.31
CA PHE A 32 9.59 3.57 4.16
C PHE A 32 10.97 3.45 3.51
N ILE A 33 11.65 4.58 3.26
CA ILE A 33 12.99 4.60 2.66
C ILE A 33 14.01 3.94 3.60
N GLN A 34 13.95 4.20 4.91
CA GLN A 34 14.85 3.57 5.88
C GLN A 34 14.57 2.06 6.00
N GLY A 35 13.32 1.65 5.84
CA GLY A 35 12.90 0.25 5.84
C GLY A 35 13.47 -0.59 4.69
N GLU A 36 13.91 0.02 3.58
CA GLU A 36 14.50 -0.70 2.44
C GLU A 36 15.71 -1.56 2.84
N GLU A 37 16.50 -1.14 3.84
CA GLU A 37 17.60 -1.96 4.39
C GLU A 37 17.10 -3.31 4.93
N PHE A 38 15.87 -3.34 5.43
CA PHE A 38 15.23 -4.50 6.06
C PHE A 38 14.16 -5.16 5.20
N ARG A 39 14.11 -4.87 3.89
CA ARG A 39 13.06 -5.37 2.98
C ARG A 39 12.90 -6.89 2.90
N PHE A 40 13.88 -7.66 3.40
CA PHE A 40 13.86 -9.13 3.44
C PHE A 40 13.67 -9.70 4.86
N TYR A 41 13.36 -8.85 5.84
CA TYR A 41 13.17 -9.24 7.24
C TYR A 41 11.70 -9.47 7.58
N GLU A 42 10.81 -9.30 6.61
CA GLU A 42 9.40 -9.67 6.72
C GLU A 42 9.19 -11.17 6.50
N TYR A 43 8.17 -11.72 7.15
CA TYR A 43 7.75 -13.10 6.96
C TYR A 43 6.54 -13.11 6.02
N PRO A 44 6.70 -13.39 4.72
CA PRO A 44 5.59 -13.31 3.75
C PRO A 44 4.50 -14.34 4.05
N ILE A 45 4.87 -15.46 4.70
CA ILE A 45 3.93 -16.49 5.15
C ILE A 45 3.85 -16.48 6.67
N THR A 46 2.74 -15.99 7.20
CA THR A 46 2.43 -16.03 8.63
C THR A 46 1.27 -16.98 8.93
N HIS A 47 1.07 -17.33 10.21
CA HIS A 47 -0.05 -18.19 10.64
C HIS A 47 -1.34 -17.42 10.94
N PHE A 48 -1.34 -16.08 10.83
CA PHE A 48 -2.48 -15.24 11.22
C PHE A 48 -2.51 -13.92 10.46
N LEU A 49 -3.52 -13.74 9.61
CA LEU A 49 -4.04 -12.51 8.95
C LEU A 49 -3.08 -11.58 8.18
N THR A 50 -1.77 -11.61 8.41
CA THR A 50 -0.81 -10.63 7.87
C THR A 50 0.14 -11.22 6.82
N GLY A 51 -0.06 -12.49 6.45
CA GLY A 51 0.74 -13.12 5.40
C GLY A 51 0.07 -12.93 4.04
N ASP A 52 0.89 -12.82 3.00
CA ASP A 52 0.46 -12.54 1.62
C ASP A 52 -0.61 -13.55 1.12
N GLN A 53 -0.55 -14.80 1.60
CA GLN A 53 -1.54 -15.82 1.25
C GLN A 53 -2.96 -15.48 1.75
N TYR A 54 -3.07 -14.75 2.85
CA TYR A 54 -4.36 -14.31 3.39
C TYR A 54 -4.88 -13.09 2.63
N GLU A 55 -4.00 -12.18 2.20
CA GLU A 55 -4.40 -11.03 1.38
C GLU A 55 -4.98 -11.47 0.04
N LEU A 56 -4.34 -12.45 -0.62
CA LEU A 56 -4.84 -12.99 -1.88
C LEU A 56 -6.21 -13.66 -1.71
N LEU A 57 -6.38 -14.44 -0.64
CA LEU A 57 -7.66 -15.05 -0.32
C LEU A 57 -8.73 -13.98 -0.08
N TYR A 58 -8.45 -13.03 0.81
CA TYR A 58 -9.36 -11.93 1.16
C TYR A 58 -9.75 -11.09 -0.06
N PHE A 59 -8.81 -10.87 -0.98
CA PHE A 59 -9.11 -10.20 -2.25
C PHE A 59 -10.17 -10.95 -3.05
N PHE A 60 -10.02 -12.26 -3.23
CA PHE A 60 -10.92 -13.08 -4.02
C PHE A 60 -12.20 -13.53 -3.30
N THR A 61 -12.32 -13.36 -1.98
CA THR A 61 -13.52 -13.77 -1.24
C THR A 61 -14.35 -12.60 -0.74
N ASP A 62 -13.73 -11.48 -0.39
CA ASP A 62 -14.40 -10.39 0.33
C ASP A 62 -14.28 -9.03 -0.38
N LEU A 63 -13.16 -8.73 -1.04
CA LEU A 63 -12.94 -7.42 -1.66
C LEU A 63 -13.41 -7.33 -3.11
N HIS A 64 -13.15 -8.35 -3.93
CA HIS A 64 -13.50 -8.30 -5.35
C HIS A 64 -15.02 -8.47 -5.52
N PRO A 65 -15.73 -7.48 -6.10
CA PRO A 65 -17.17 -7.54 -6.26
C PRO A 65 -17.58 -8.65 -7.24
N ILE A 66 -18.79 -9.18 -7.10
CA ILE A 66 -19.35 -10.18 -8.03
C ILE A 66 -20.81 -9.78 -8.30
N GLU A 67 -21.00 -8.58 -8.83
CA GLU A 67 -22.32 -7.98 -9.07
C GLU A 67 -22.68 -7.93 -10.56
N THR A 68 -21.68 -7.81 -11.43
CA THR A 68 -21.82 -7.65 -12.87
C THR A 68 -21.04 -8.71 -13.66
N THR A 69 -21.31 -8.81 -14.96
CA THR A 69 -20.55 -9.68 -15.86
C THR A 69 -19.09 -9.23 -15.92
N GLU A 70 -18.85 -7.93 -15.99
CA GLU A 70 -17.54 -7.30 -16.03
C GLU A 70 -16.73 -7.62 -14.77
N ASP A 71 -17.39 -7.66 -13.60
CA ASP A 71 -16.74 -8.07 -12.36
C ASP A 71 -16.26 -9.52 -12.42
N ILE A 72 -17.10 -10.43 -12.94
CA ILE A 72 -16.77 -11.85 -13.09
C ILE A 72 -15.61 -12.03 -14.08
N GLU A 73 -15.63 -11.34 -15.21
CA GLU A 73 -14.53 -11.34 -16.17
C GLU A 73 -13.23 -10.85 -15.53
N GLY A 74 -13.31 -9.78 -14.75
CA GLY A 74 -12.19 -9.26 -13.97
C GLY A 74 -11.69 -10.24 -12.91
N TYR A 75 -12.59 -10.97 -12.25
CA TYR A 75 -12.26 -12.00 -11.27
C TYR A 75 -11.46 -13.11 -11.93
N LEU A 76 -12.00 -13.69 -13.02
CA LEU A 76 -11.38 -14.80 -13.74
C LEU A 76 -10.03 -14.40 -14.35
N SER A 77 -9.93 -13.19 -14.89
CA SER A 77 -8.67 -12.65 -15.42
C SER A 77 -7.57 -12.56 -14.36
N ARG A 78 -7.91 -12.13 -13.14
CA ARG A 78 -6.97 -12.07 -12.01
C ARG A 78 -6.65 -13.47 -11.47
N LEU A 79 -7.65 -14.33 -11.35
CA LEU A 79 -7.44 -15.71 -10.89
C LEU A 79 -6.48 -16.46 -11.81
N ASN A 80 -6.60 -16.30 -13.13
CA ASN A 80 -5.70 -16.92 -14.11
C ASN A 80 -4.24 -16.45 -14.04
N GLN A 81 -3.93 -15.38 -13.28
CA GLN A 81 -2.55 -14.93 -13.06
C GLN A 81 -1.88 -15.62 -11.88
N VAL A 82 -2.65 -16.28 -11.02
CA VAL A 82 -2.18 -16.92 -9.78
C VAL A 82 -2.55 -18.40 -9.66
N ALA A 83 -3.38 -18.91 -10.57
CA ALA A 83 -3.82 -20.31 -10.64
C ALA A 83 -2.83 -21.23 -11.36
#